data_AF-A0A8B6Y3M7-F1
#
_entry.id   AF-A0A8B6Y3M7-F1
#
_cell.length_a   1.000
_cell.length_b   1.000
_cell.length_c   1.000
_cell.angle_alpha   90.00
_cell.angle_beta   90.00
_cell.angle_gamma   90.00
#
_symmetry.space_group_name_H-M   'P 1'
#
loop_
_entity.id
_entity.type
_entity.pdbx_description
1 polymer ?
#
loop_
_entity_poly.entity_id
_entity_poly.type
_entity_poly.pdbx_seq_one_letter_code
_entity_poly.pdbx_strand_id
1 'polypeptide(L)'
;IHYYKTCERPCSSYLKKDTRVWSTIRKTARLPWKGLQSIRKVELFVNENISQELHLLFCESFQNEYIVVHGSTYNSNDYSDNGSLCYLSVIPTNINSESEYAINLRYELLPPYPPFMISVCVKLKNVILLNSGDILFAIILNGGNCFKSKNVFQNKLCYCGIWKYSVPIIDNFLKIKEESELSGLIVNEENNVSSFRIPSCVSYVIQGFSLQNEEELEESPESFFDCTSIVLPVQVFFNDKRLNVSCEHRCFVDQSSSIIDADFVVGQAQFNAETFLNEKIQEIEEVKERYVSLRDYDMQFAEVCETTNEVVILLNALVILRENVNACGDVLNQRSNKLLLYRFGYIVTWNVYTNRITVLHAMKPILDGVGSENKSQNFSPSLSAMIQLRKKWFIPVGKHASVQSLSNHTVFTGSSLPRIHHPFFPITIIM
;
A
#
# COMPACT_ATOMS: atom_id res chain seq x y z
N ILE A 1 8.46 24.45 -6.78
CA ILE A 1 9.67 23.66 -7.12
C ILE A 1 10.19 23.11 -5.82
N HIS A 2 10.48 21.83 -5.79
CA HIS A 2 10.96 21.14 -4.61
C HIS A 2 12.43 20.80 -4.80
N TYR A 3 13.26 21.07 -3.80
CA TYR A 3 14.65 20.61 -3.80
C TYR A 3 14.95 19.94 -2.47
N TYR A 4 15.93 19.04 -2.49
CA TYR A 4 16.42 18.39 -1.29
C TYR A 4 17.91 18.67 -1.12
N LYS A 5 18.37 18.60 0.12
CA LYS A 5 19.79 18.67 0.46
C LYS A 5 20.10 17.59 1.49
N THR A 6 21.15 16.82 1.22
CA THR A 6 21.80 15.98 2.23
C THR A 6 22.79 16.85 2.98
N CYS A 7 22.66 16.93 4.31
CA CYS A 7 23.54 17.70 5.19
C CYS A 7 24.13 16.76 6.24
N GLU A 8 25.46 16.65 6.29
CA GLU A 8 26.15 16.07 7.45
C GLU A 8 25.99 17.04 8.64
N ARG A 9 25.36 16.60 9.75
CA ARG A 9 25.44 17.34 11.02
C ARG A 9 26.65 16.83 11.82
N PRO A 10 27.51 17.72 12.33
CA PRO A 10 28.51 17.34 13.33
C PRO A 10 27.80 17.02 14.66
N CYS A 11 27.83 15.76 15.09
CA CYS A 11 27.44 15.35 16.44
C CYS A 11 28.69 15.18 17.32
N SER A 12 28.56 15.45 18.62
CA SER A 12 29.64 15.42 19.62
C SER A 12 30.18 14.02 19.94
N SER A 13 29.48 12.97 19.50
CA SER A 13 29.95 11.59 19.44
C SER A 13 30.32 11.28 17.99
N TYR A 14 31.38 10.51 17.76
CA TYR A 14 31.97 10.09 16.46
C TYR A 14 31.02 9.52 15.37
N LEU A 15 29.71 9.60 15.53
CA LEU A 15 28.67 9.27 14.57
C LEU A 15 28.21 10.56 13.85
N LYS A 16 28.60 10.70 12.58
CA LYS A 16 28.00 11.69 11.68
C LYS A 16 26.52 11.33 11.49
N LYS A 17 25.60 12.29 11.68
CA LYS A 17 24.18 12.11 11.39
C LYS A 17 23.86 12.81 10.07
N ASP A 18 23.49 12.04 9.05
CA ASP A 18 22.99 12.60 7.80
C ASP A 18 21.57 13.08 8.00
N THR A 19 21.37 14.40 7.92
CA THR A 19 20.04 15.00 7.95
C THR A 19 19.65 15.38 6.53
N ARG A 20 18.52 14.82 6.08
CA ARG A 20 17.98 15.08 4.75
C ARG A 20 16.88 16.08 4.89
N VAL A 21 17.04 17.21 4.21
CA VAL A 21 16.11 18.31 4.31
C VAL A 21 15.45 18.54 2.96
N TRP A 22 14.14 18.47 2.96
CA TRP A 22 13.30 18.93 1.86
C TRP A 22 12.98 20.40 2.01
N SER A 23 12.99 21.14 0.92
CA SER A 23 12.62 22.54 0.90
C SER A 23 11.72 22.86 -0.28
N THR A 24 10.58 23.48 0.03
CA THR A 24 9.63 23.97 -0.97
C THR A 24 9.98 25.40 -1.33
N ILE A 25 10.18 25.64 -2.62
CA ILE A 25 10.49 26.96 -3.17
C ILE A 25 9.33 27.46 -4.03
N ARG A 26 8.99 28.73 -3.86
CA ARG A 26 8.10 29.47 -4.76
C ARG A 26 8.88 30.19 -5.85
N LYS A 27 8.34 30.12 -7.06
CA LYS A 27 8.62 31.10 -8.11
C LYS A 27 7.32 31.80 -8.48
N THR A 28 7.30 33.12 -8.43
CA THR A 28 6.12 33.90 -8.78
C THR A 28 5.98 33.95 -10.30
N ALA A 29 4.94 33.34 -10.87
CA ALA A 29 4.72 33.32 -12.32
C ALA A 29 4.63 34.73 -12.95
N ARG A 30 4.14 35.71 -12.17
CA ARG A 30 4.08 37.13 -12.59
C ARG A 30 5.44 37.84 -12.60
N LEU A 31 6.45 37.29 -11.91
CA LEU A 31 7.80 37.89 -11.79
C LEU A 31 8.87 36.80 -11.89
N PRO A 32 9.02 36.13 -13.06
CA PRO A 32 9.91 34.99 -13.24
C PRO A 32 11.40 35.33 -13.13
N TRP A 33 11.78 36.61 -13.08
CA TRP A 33 13.14 37.06 -12.82
C TRP A 33 13.49 37.20 -11.33
N LYS A 34 12.49 37.25 -10.42
CA LYS A 34 12.77 37.33 -8.97
C LYS A 34 13.41 36.06 -8.46
N GLY A 35 14.36 36.16 -7.53
CA GLY A 35 15.00 35.02 -6.89
C GLY A 35 14.00 34.00 -6.34
N LEU A 36 14.40 32.73 -6.33
CA LEU A 36 13.63 31.65 -5.72
C LEU A 36 13.47 31.91 -4.22
N GLN A 37 12.23 31.81 -3.71
CA GLN A 37 11.94 32.05 -2.29
C GLN A 37 11.65 30.72 -1.59
N SER A 38 12.38 30.42 -0.52
CA SER A 38 12.07 29.28 0.35
C SER A 38 10.76 29.56 1.09
N ILE A 39 9.82 28.62 1.03
CA ILE A 39 8.51 28.70 1.69
C ILE A 39 8.47 27.79 2.91
N ARG A 40 9.01 26.58 2.77
CA ARG A 40 8.90 25.53 3.78
C ARG A 40 10.13 24.66 3.77
N LYS A 41 10.57 24.20 4.94
CA LYS A 41 11.71 23.32 5.13
C LYS A 41 11.30 22.20 6.08
N VAL A 42 11.44 20.95 5.67
CA VAL A 42 11.04 19.77 6.47
C VAL A 42 12.19 18.76 6.47
N GLU A 43 12.47 18.18 7.63
CA GLU A 43 13.41 17.07 7.76
C GLU A 43 12.73 15.75 7.33
N LEU A 44 13.37 14.99 6.46
CA LEU A 44 12.87 13.72 5.94
C LEU A 44 13.40 12.56 6.77
N PHE A 45 12.60 11.50 6.91
CA PHE A 45 12.98 10.26 7.59
C PHE A 45 13.52 10.50 9.00
N VAL A 46 12.84 11.38 9.75
CA VAL A 46 13.27 11.83 11.07
C VAL A 46 13.51 10.62 11.98
N ASN A 47 14.58 10.66 12.76
CA ASN A 47 15.05 9.60 13.67
C ASN A 47 15.55 8.30 13.00
N GLU A 48 15.61 8.22 11.68
CA GLU A 48 16.28 7.11 11.01
C GLU A 48 17.79 7.36 10.90
N ASN A 49 18.57 6.30 11.12
CA ASN A 49 20.02 6.33 10.94
C ASN A 49 20.37 5.76 9.57
N ILE A 50 20.39 6.63 8.57
CA ILE A 50 20.61 6.24 7.17
C ILE A 50 22.07 6.46 6.83
N SER A 51 22.84 5.37 6.74
CA SER A 51 24.29 5.39 6.44
C SER A 51 24.63 5.33 4.96
N GLN A 52 23.62 5.15 4.08
CA GLN A 52 23.79 4.99 2.64
C GLN A 52 23.03 6.08 1.87
N GLU A 53 23.50 6.42 0.67
CA GLU A 53 22.74 7.28 -0.24
C GLU A 53 21.42 6.60 -0.65
N LEU A 54 20.33 7.38 -0.76
CA LEU A 54 19.03 6.83 -1.19
C LEU A 54 18.61 7.37 -2.55
N HIS A 55 17.99 6.53 -3.35
CA HIS A 55 17.21 6.98 -4.50
C HIS A 55 15.94 7.64 -3.99
N LEU A 56 15.90 8.97 -4.06
CA LEU A 56 14.74 9.74 -3.64
C LEU A 56 13.78 9.99 -4.80
N LEU A 57 12.50 9.86 -4.49
CA LEU A 57 11.39 10.04 -5.39
C LEU A 57 10.32 10.87 -4.70
N PHE A 58 10.09 12.07 -5.23
CA PHE A 58 9.08 13.00 -4.73
C PHE A 58 7.80 12.84 -5.56
N CYS A 59 6.68 12.62 -4.90
CA CYS A 59 5.40 12.36 -5.55
C CYS A 59 4.34 13.31 -4.99
N GLU A 60 3.54 13.92 -5.85
CA GLU A 60 2.31 14.60 -5.42
C GLU A 60 1.20 13.56 -5.30
N SER A 61 0.47 13.55 -4.19
CA SER A 61 -0.68 12.66 -4.01
C SER A 61 -1.78 12.97 -5.03
N PHE A 62 -2.71 12.03 -5.19
CA PHE A 62 -3.97 12.32 -5.85
C PHE A 62 -4.62 13.58 -5.24
N GLN A 63 -5.05 14.53 -6.09
CA GLN A 63 -5.59 15.85 -5.70
C GLN A 63 -4.63 16.80 -4.95
N ASN A 64 -3.34 16.49 -4.90
CA ASN A 64 -2.29 17.35 -4.33
C ASN A 64 -2.52 17.72 -2.85
N GLU A 65 -3.08 16.81 -2.03
CA GLU A 65 -3.30 17.02 -0.59
C GLU A 65 -2.01 16.82 0.23
N TYR A 66 -1.13 15.92 -0.21
CA TYR A 66 0.16 15.65 0.42
C TYR A 66 1.23 15.31 -0.62
N ILE A 67 2.48 15.43 -0.20
CA ILE A 67 3.66 15.00 -0.94
C ILE A 67 4.19 13.76 -0.24
N VAL A 68 4.44 12.73 -1.03
CA VAL A 68 5.06 11.49 -0.61
C VAL A 68 6.50 11.49 -1.09
N VAL A 69 7.44 11.35 -0.18
CA VAL A 69 8.86 11.20 -0.49
C VAL A 69 9.23 9.76 -0.19
N HIS A 70 9.47 8.99 -1.25
CA HIS A 70 9.97 7.62 -1.14
C HIS A 70 11.49 7.63 -1.30
N GLY A 71 12.19 6.88 -0.46
CA GLY A 71 13.62 6.70 -0.52
C GLY A 71 13.97 5.22 -0.43
N SER A 72 14.66 4.68 -1.43
CA SER A 72 15.15 3.30 -1.40
C SER A 72 16.68 3.24 -1.34
N THR A 73 17.21 2.29 -0.58
CA THR A 73 18.65 2.01 -0.61
C THR A 73 19.05 1.45 -1.98
N TYR A 74 20.27 1.78 -2.41
CA TYR A 74 20.85 1.19 -3.61
C TYR A 74 21.69 -0.03 -3.20
N ASN A 75 21.13 -1.24 -3.33
CA ASN A 75 21.94 -2.45 -3.25
C ASN A 75 22.50 -2.76 -4.65
N SER A 76 23.77 -2.45 -4.87
CA SER A 76 24.46 -2.84 -6.12
C SER A 76 24.73 -4.35 -6.21
N ASN A 77 24.71 -5.02 -5.05
CA ASN A 77 24.88 -6.46 -4.94
C ASN A 77 23.53 -7.06 -4.53
N ASP A 78 22.85 -7.71 -5.49
CA ASP A 78 21.59 -8.43 -5.30
C ASP A 78 21.66 -9.59 -4.26
N TYR A 79 22.80 -9.76 -3.59
CA TYR A 79 23.16 -10.89 -2.72
C TYR A 79 23.61 -10.50 -1.31
N SER A 80 23.48 -9.25 -0.88
CA SER A 80 23.63 -8.98 0.55
C SER A 80 22.41 -9.56 1.27
N ASP A 81 22.63 -10.45 2.25
CA ASP A 81 21.59 -11.03 3.12
C ASP A 81 20.72 -9.98 3.87
N ASN A 82 21.10 -8.70 3.79
CA ASN A 82 20.34 -7.58 4.32
C ASN A 82 19.38 -7.10 3.22
N GLY A 83 18.06 -7.26 3.43
CA GLY A 83 17.03 -6.82 2.49
C GLY A 83 17.13 -5.33 2.15
N SER A 84 16.44 -4.92 1.07
CA SER A 84 16.45 -3.52 0.66
C SER A 84 15.51 -2.70 1.55
N LEU A 85 16.07 -1.72 2.28
CA LEU A 85 15.30 -0.83 3.13
C LEU A 85 14.71 0.32 2.31
N CYS A 86 13.43 0.57 2.57
CA CYS A 86 12.69 1.69 2.03
C CYS A 86 12.19 2.59 3.14
N TYR A 87 12.20 3.88 2.85
CA TYR A 87 11.77 4.95 3.75
C TYR A 87 10.72 5.79 3.05
N LEU A 88 9.74 6.26 3.81
CA LEU A 88 8.67 7.08 3.28
C LEU A 88 8.37 8.22 4.23
N SER A 89 8.32 9.43 3.70
CA SER A 89 7.84 10.62 4.42
C SER A 89 6.62 11.19 3.72
N VAL A 90 5.55 11.43 4.47
CA VAL A 90 4.30 12.04 3.98
C VAL A 90 4.13 13.41 4.60
N ILE A 91 4.00 14.41 3.75
CA ILE A 91 4.01 15.81 4.15
C ILE A 91 2.81 16.52 3.50
N PRO A 92 1.91 17.16 4.27
CA PRO A 92 0.77 17.87 3.71
C PRO A 92 1.23 19.03 2.82
N THR A 93 0.54 19.30 1.73
CA THR A 93 0.88 20.41 0.82
C THR A 93 0.34 21.76 1.29
N ASN A 94 -0.67 21.76 2.17
CA ASN A 94 -1.31 22.98 2.66
C ASN A 94 -0.39 23.72 3.62
N ILE A 95 0.16 24.85 3.16
CA ILE A 95 1.09 25.71 3.90
C ILE A 95 0.36 26.65 4.88
N ASN A 96 -0.97 26.79 4.75
CA ASN A 96 -1.75 27.78 5.49
C ASN A 96 -2.34 27.27 6.80
N SER A 97 -2.17 25.99 7.15
CA SER A 97 -2.61 25.47 8.44
C SER A 97 -1.55 25.76 9.50
N GLU A 98 -1.96 26.31 10.64
CA GLU A 98 -1.13 26.57 11.85
C GLU A 98 -0.51 25.29 12.49
N SER A 99 -0.58 24.17 11.77
CA SER A 99 -0.40 22.82 12.27
C SER A 99 0.16 21.98 11.12
N GLU A 100 1.45 21.70 11.17
CA GLU A 100 2.15 20.87 10.20
C GLU A 100 2.33 19.47 10.77
N TYR A 101 1.58 18.49 10.26
CA TYR A 101 1.89 17.09 10.53
C TYR A 101 2.90 16.54 9.51
N ALA A 102 3.72 15.58 9.91
CA ALA A 102 4.55 14.79 9.01
C ALA A 102 4.53 13.33 9.47
N ILE A 103 4.46 12.41 8.53
CA ILE A 103 4.48 10.97 8.84
C ILE A 103 5.76 10.40 8.27
N ASN A 104 6.50 9.66 9.07
CA ASN A 104 7.66 8.90 8.64
C ASN A 104 7.41 7.42 8.90
N LEU A 105 7.71 6.59 7.91
CA LEU A 105 7.68 5.13 8.05
C LEU A 105 8.86 4.50 7.33
N ARG A 106 9.20 3.29 7.74
CA ARG A 106 10.20 2.44 7.10
C ARG A 106 9.63 1.04 6.88
N TYR A 107 10.07 0.38 5.83
CA TYR A 107 9.71 -1.01 5.53
C TYR A 107 10.84 -1.69 4.76
N GLU A 108 10.89 -3.01 4.84
CA GLU A 108 11.87 -3.83 4.15
C GLU A 108 11.24 -4.48 2.91
N LEU A 109 12.05 -4.62 1.85
CA LEU A 109 11.69 -5.33 0.64
C LEU A 109 12.38 -6.69 0.61
N LEU A 110 11.63 -7.71 0.21
CA LEU A 110 12.14 -9.03 -0.11
C LEU A 110 12.41 -9.16 -1.62
N PRO A 111 13.46 -9.89 -2.03
CA PRO A 111 13.72 -10.20 -3.42
C PRO A 111 12.64 -11.16 -3.97
N PRO A 112 12.21 -11.03 -5.24
CA PRO A 112 12.59 -9.98 -6.19
C PRO A 112 12.01 -8.62 -5.78
N TYR A 113 12.87 -7.61 -5.61
CA TYR A 113 12.47 -6.33 -5.01
C TYR A 113 11.39 -5.63 -5.85
N PRO A 114 10.15 -5.47 -5.33
CA PRO A 114 9.05 -4.92 -6.10
C PRO A 114 9.26 -3.42 -6.36
N PRO A 115 8.91 -2.92 -7.55
CA PRO A 115 9.05 -1.49 -7.85
C PRO A 115 7.99 -0.65 -7.11
N PHE A 116 8.40 0.52 -6.62
CA PHE A 116 7.46 1.51 -6.10
C PHE A 116 6.81 2.29 -7.26
N MET A 117 5.66 1.80 -7.72
CA MET A 117 4.94 2.37 -8.87
C MET A 117 4.03 3.53 -8.48
N ILE A 118 4.59 4.73 -8.48
CA ILE A 118 3.90 5.98 -8.09
C ILE A 118 2.51 6.14 -8.71
N SER A 119 2.36 5.89 -10.03
CA SER A 119 1.09 6.06 -10.74
C SER A 119 -0.03 5.12 -10.27
N VAL A 120 0.29 4.18 -9.38
CA VAL A 120 -0.64 3.24 -8.75
C VAL A 120 -0.62 3.43 -7.23
N CYS A 121 0.58 3.47 -6.63
CA CYS A 121 0.79 3.47 -5.18
C CYS A 121 0.22 4.67 -4.44
N VAL A 122 0.06 5.83 -5.09
CA VAL A 122 -0.51 7.04 -4.45
C VAL A 122 -1.75 7.56 -5.18
N LYS A 123 -2.41 6.68 -5.95
CA LYS A 123 -3.56 7.01 -6.78
C LYS A 123 -4.86 7.09 -5.96
N LEU A 124 -4.98 6.29 -4.89
CA LEU A 124 -6.11 6.40 -3.96
C LEU A 124 -5.97 7.63 -3.04
N LYS A 125 -7.09 8.32 -2.82
CA LYS A 125 -7.15 9.43 -1.88
C LYS A 125 -6.82 8.95 -0.46
N ASN A 126 -5.90 9.63 0.21
CA ASN A 126 -5.47 9.33 1.57
C ASN A 126 -4.91 7.93 1.79
N VAL A 127 -4.53 7.22 0.71
CA VAL A 127 -3.96 5.87 0.81
C VAL A 127 -2.63 5.82 0.07
N ILE A 128 -1.66 5.14 0.68
CA ILE A 128 -0.38 4.81 0.08
C ILE A 128 -0.23 3.30 0.06
N LEU A 129 -0.10 2.73 -1.13
CA LEU A 129 0.08 1.30 -1.31
C LEU A 129 1.57 0.96 -1.32
N LEU A 130 1.97 -0.01 -0.48
CA LEU A 130 3.34 -0.51 -0.39
C LEU A 130 3.35 -2.02 -0.67
N ASN A 131 4.36 -2.48 -1.39
CA ASN A 131 4.59 -3.90 -1.63
C ASN A 131 5.92 -4.26 -0.96
N SER A 132 5.91 -5.14 0.04
CA SER A 132 7.13 -5.63 0.70
C SER A 132 7.73 -6.87 0.03
N GLY A 133 7.06 -7.44 -0.97
CA GLY A 133 7.39 -8.73 -1.58
C GLY A 133 6.54 -9.89 -1.04
N ASP A 134 6.20 -9.85 0.25
CA ASP A 134 5.37 -10.87 0.93
C ASP A 134 3.96 -10.34 1.29
N ILE A 135 3.89 -9.09 1.78
CA ILE A 135 2.65 -8.43 2.17
C ILE A 135 2.42 -7.15 1.36
N LEU A 136 1.18 -6.95 0.92
CA LEU A 136 0.73 -5.67 0.37
C LEU A 136 0.11 -4.85 1.49
N PHE A 137 0.58 -3.63 1.68
CA PHE A 137 0.07 -2.69 2.66
C PHE A 137 -0.71 -1.57 1.98
N ALA A 138 -1.81 -1.16 2.60
CA ALA A 138 -2.50 0.09 2.33
C ALA A 138 -2.40 0.97 3.59
N ILE A 139 -1.55 1.99 3.53
CA ILE A 139 -1.40 2.98 4.61
C ILE A 139 -2.44 4.06 4.42
N ILE A 140 -3.40 4.13 5.33
CA ILE A 140 -4.57 5.02 5.27
C ILE A 140 -4.35 6.19 6.23
N LEU A 141 -4.42 7.41 5.70
CA LEU A 141 -4.07 8.64 6.41
C LEU A 141 -5.33 9.43 6.78
N ASN A 142 -5.58 9.65 8.07
CA ASN A 142 -6.70 10.47 8.53
C ASN A 142 -6.22 11.60 9.47
N GLY A 143 -6.18 12.82 8.93
CA GLY A 143 -5.78 14.03 9.67
C GLY A 143 -6.87 14.59 10.60
N GLY A 144 -6.46 15.04 11.80
CA GLY A 144 -7.26 15.42 12.97
C GLY A 144 -8.30 16.55 12.85
N ASN A 145 -8.56 17.13 11.68
CA ASN A 145 -9.61 18.16 11.57
C ASN A 145 -11.04 17.59 11.47
N CYS A 146 -11.20 16.27 11.40
CA CYS A 146 -12.52 15.61 11.43
C CYS A 146 -12.98 15.16 12.84
N PHE A 147 -12.15 15.30 13.88
CA PHE A 147 -12.39 14.67 15.19
C PHE A 147 -12.92 15.62 16.27
N LYS A 148 -12.91 16.95 16.05
CA LYS A 148 -13.41 17.93 17.04
C LYS A 148 -14.93 18.01 17.19
N SER A 149 -15.70 17.23 16.42
CA SER A 149 -17.13 17.08 16.67
C SER A 149 -17.38 15.74 17.34
N LYS A 150 -17.76 15.79 18.62
CA LYS A 150 -18.36 14.66 19.36
C LYS A 150 -19.53 13.99 18.60
N ASN A 151 -20.03 14.60 17.52
CA ASN A 151 -21.13 14.10 16.69
C ASN A 151 -20.73 13.63 15.28
N VAL A 152 -19.45 13.69 14.87
CA VAL A 152 -19.04 13.24 13.50
C VAL A 152 -18.52 11.81 13.48
N PHE A 153 -18.07 11.28 14.63
CA PHE A 153 -17.60 9.89 14.73
C PHE A 153 -18.69 8.84 14.92
N GLN A 154 -19.89 9.24 15.36
CA GLN A 154 -21.05 8.35 15.39
C GLN A 154 -21.52 7.92 13.97
N ASN A 155 -21.07 8.59 12.89
CA ASN A 155 -21.54 8.30 11.53
C ASN A 155 -20.44 8.11 10.46
N LYS A 156 -19.15 8.25 10.78
CA LYS A 156 -18.07 8.05 9.77
C LYS A 156 -16.91 7.16 10.17
N LEU A 157 -16.80 6.78 11.45
CA LEU A 157 -15.83 5.77 11.90
C LEU A 157 -16.45 4.73 12.85
N CYS A 158 -17.71 4.92 13.27
CA CYS A 158 -18.65 3.81 13.21
C CYS A 158 -18.78 3.40 11.72
N TYR A 159 -18.43 2.17 11.41
CA TYR A 159 -18.47 1.57 10.07
C TYR A 159 -17.32 1.95 9.12
N CYS A 160 -16.19 1.23 9.24
CA CYS A 160 -15.75 0.50 8.05
C CYS A 160 -16.99 -0.19 7.49
N GLY A 161 -17.31 0.01 6.20
CA GLY A 161 -18.52 -0.50 5.54
C GLY A 161 -18.67 -2.03 5.49
N ILE A 162 -18.05 -2.75 6.42
CA ILE A 162 -18.09 -4.18 6.65
C ILE A 162 -19.38 -4.59 7.41
N TRP A 163 -20.13 -3.66 8.01
CA TRP A 163 -21.34 -4.01 8.80
C TRP A 163 -22.60 -3.18 8.51
N LYS A 164 -22.69 -2.50 7.36
CA LYS A 164 -23.92 -1.80 6.93
C LYS A 164 -24.44 -2.20 5.55
N TYR A 165 -24.15 -3.43 5.11
CA TYR A 165 -24.76 -4.02 3.92
C TYR A 165 -25.42 -5.36 4.24
N SER A 166 -26.57 -5.25 4.88
CA SER A 166 -27.75 -5.98 4.46
C SER A 166 -28.86 -4.92 4.42
N VAL A 167 -29.55 -4.79 3.27
CA VAL A 167 -30.63 -3.81 2.95
C VAL A 167 -30.10 -2.47 2.34
N PRO A 168 -30.67 -1.97 1.20
CA PRO A 168 -29.92 -1.81 -0.05
C PRO A 168 -29.67 -0.35 -0.50
N ILE A 169 -28.62 -0.17 -1.32
CA ILE A 169 -28.50 0.96 -2.26
C ILE A 169 -29.47 0.70 -3.42
N ILE A 170 -30.74 0.95 -3.17
CA ILE A 170 -31.73 1.40 -4.16
C ILE A 170 -32.51 2.47 -3.43
N ASP A 171 -31.98 3.69 -3.34
CA ASP A 171 -32.79 4.85 -2.91
C ASP A 171 -32.32 6.20 -3.41
N ASN A 172 -31.17 6.28 -4.10
CA ASN A 172 -30.71 7.53 -4.73
C ASN A 172 -30.60 7.49 -6.26
N PHE A 173 -31.05 6.40 -6.90
CA PHE A 173 -31.14 6.30 -8.38
C PHE A 173 -32.57 6.18 -8.93
N LEU A 174 -33.61 6.24 -8.09
CA LEU A 174 -35.03 6.29 -8.50
C LEU A 174 -35.77 7.49 -7.86
N LYS A 175 -35.21 8.70 -8.01
CA LYS A 175 -35.93 9.96 -7.77
C LYS A 175 -36.20 10.74 -9.07
N ILE A 176 -36.41 10.00 -10.16
CA ILE A 176 -37.02 10.54 -11.39
C ILE A 176 -38.00 9.46 -11.87
N LYS A 177 -39.31 9.79 -11.84
CA LYS A 177 -40.50 8.97 -12.15
C LYS A 177 -40.83 7.94 -11.05
N GLU A 178 -42.03 7.83 -10.50
CA GLU A 178 -43.37 8.17 -10.95
C GLU A 178 -44.29 8.28 -9.72
N GLU A 179 -45.20 9.26 -9.72
CA GLU A 179 -46.48 9.10 -9.03
C GLU A 179 -47.25 7.98 -9.73
N SER A 180 -47.62 6.93 -9.00
CA SER A 180 -48.93 6.24 -9.08
C SER A 180 -48.82 4.79 -8.61
N GLU A 181 -49.72 4.45 -7.68
CA GLU A 181 -50.47 3.20 -7.56
C GLU A 181 -49.76 1.89 -7.97
N LEU A 182 -49.49 1.01 -6.99
CA LEU A 182 -50.31 -0.19 -6.78
C LEU A 182 -49.79 -1.01 -5.60
N SER A 183 -50.74 -1.39 -4.76
CA SER A 183 -50.69 -2.39 -3.71
C SER A 183 -50.32 -3.78 -4.19
N GLY A 184 -49.60 -4.52 -3.34
CA GLY A 184 -49.78 -5.96 -3.19
C GLY A 184 -48.69 -6.86 -3.78
N LEU A 185 -47.76 -7.30 -2.92
CA LEU A 185 -47.21 -8.66 -2.87
C LEU A 185 -46.22 -8.76 -1.71
N ILE A 186 -46.72 -9.22 -0.57
CA ILE A 186 -45.90 -9.71 0.54
C ILE A 186 -45.38 -11.08 0.08
N VAL A 187 -44.11 -11.15 -0.29
CA VAL A 187 -43.35 -12.41 -0.36
C VAL A 187 -42.44 -12.44 0.85
N ASN A 188 -42.71 -13.39 1.75
CA ASN A 188 -41.86 -13.71 2.88
C ASN A 188 -40.54 -14.27 2.33
N GLU A 189 -39.45 -13.50 2.40
CA GLU A 189 -38.09 -14.06 2.34
C GLU A 189 -37.53 -14.12 3.76
N GLU A 190 -37.51 -15.34 4.29
CA GLU A 190 -36.88 -15.69 5.54
C GLU A 190 -35.37 -15.38 5.50
N ASN A 191 -34.94 -14.62 6.50
CA ASN A 191 -33.63 -14.63 7.14
C ASN A 191 -32.63 -15.69 6.64
N ASN A 192 -31.78 -15.32 5.68
CA ASN A 192 -30.47 -15.94 5.48
C ASN A 192 -29.41 -14.84 5.43
N VAL A 193 -29.14 -14.24 6.59
CA VAL A 193 -27.92 -13.43 6.79
C VAL A 193 -26.76 -14.41 6.85
N SER A 194 -26.18 -14.74 5.69
CA SER A 194 -24.91 -15.46 5.64
C SER A 194 -23.87 -14.65 6.40
N SER A 195 -23.34 -15.19 7.49
CA SER A 195 -22.30 -14.55 8.30
C SER A 195 -21.12 -14.17 7.40
N PHE A 196 -20.92 -12.86 7.19
CA PHE A 196 -19.78 -12.35 6.43
C PHE A 196 -18.50 -12.65 7.22
N ARG A 197 -17.68 -13.59 6.74
CA ARG A 197 -16.35 -13.86 7.31
C ARG A 197 -15.32 -13.03 6.55
N ILE A 198 -14.53 -12.26 7.29
CA ILE A 198 -13.35 -11.58 6.75
C ILE A 198 -12.37 -12.67 6.28
N PRO A 199 -11.82 -12.58 5.04
CA PRO A 199 -10.83 -13.55 4.57
C PRO A 199 -9.61 -13.59 5.49
N SER A 200 -9.02 -14.76 5.71
CA SER A 200 -7.86 -14.90 6.61
C SER A 200 -6.59 -14.20 6.07
N CYS A 201 -6.54 -14.03 4.74
CA CYS A 201 -5.44 -13.37 4.04
C CYS A 201 -5.46 -11.84 4.13
N VAL A 202 -6.41 -11.24 4.85
CA VAL A 202 -6.45 -9.78 5.05
C VAL A 202 -6.56 -9.42 6.52
N SER A 203 -5.87 -8.36 6.90
CA SER A 203 -5.91 -7.83 8.27
C SER A 203 -5.88 -6.31 8.30
N TYR A 204 -6.17 -5.73 9.46
CA TYR A 204 -6.27 -4.29 9.63
C TYR A 204 -5.79 -3.83 11.01
N VAL A 205 -4.94 -2.82 11.02
CA VAL A 205 -4.40 -2.20 12.25
C VAL A 205 -4.68 -0.71 12.23
N ILE A 206 -5.12 -0.16 13.36
CA ILE A 206 -5.32 1.28 13.55
C ILE A 206 -4.40 1.76 14.66
N GLN A 207 -3.64 2.82 14.39
CA GLN A 207 -2.82 3.50 15.38
C GLN A 207 -3.29 4.95 15.53
N GLY A 208 -3.60 5.33 16.78
CA GLY A 208 -3.90 6.69 17.19
C GLY A 208 -2.65 7.36 17.75
N PHE A 209 -2.46 8.64 17.45
CA PHE A 209 -1.32 9.44 17.88
C PHE A 209 -1.82 10.74 18.52
N SER A 210 -1.30 11.07 19.71
CA SER A 210 -1.69 12.26 20.46
C SER A 210 -0.49 13.03 20.99
N LEU A 211 -0.69 14.31 21.29
CA LEU A 211 0.30 15.24 21.81
C LEU A 211 0.52 15.13 23.34
N GLN A 212 -0.04 14.10 23.99
CA GLN A 212 -0.05 13.97 25.45
C GLN A 212 1.37 13.92 26.06
N ASN A 213 1.52 14.54 27.22
CA ASN A 213 2.74 14.52 28.03
C ASN A 213 2.99 13.10 28.55
N GLU A 214 4.26 12.68 28.61
CA GLU A 214 4.70 11.33 29.03
C GLU A 214 4.23 10.91 30.44
N GLU A 215 3.66 11.82 31.24
CA GLU A 215 3.26 11.59 32.64
C GLU A 215 1.88 10.91 32.83
N GLU A 216 1.07 10.77 31.79
CA GLU A 216 -0.27 10.11 31.84
C GLU A 216 -0.37 8.83 30.98
N LEU A 217 0.77 8.21 30.65
CA LEU A 217 0.78 6.92 29.95
C LEU A 217 0.34 5.81 30.92
N GLU A 218 -0.96 5.57 31.05
CA GLU A 218 -1.43 4.23 31.38
C GLU A 218 -0.94 3.28 30.28
N GLU A 219 -0.32 2.16 30.66
CA GLU A 219 0.11 1.14 29.71
C GLU A 219 -1.03 0.83 28.74
N SER A 220 -0.76 0.95 27.44
CA SER A 220 -1.75 0.64 26.42
C SER A 220 -2.28 -0.77 26.70
N PRO A 221 -3.61 -0.98 26.82
CA PRO A 221 -4.14 -2.30 27.13
C PRO A 221 -3.60 -3.28 26.11
N GLU A 222 -2.90 -4.32 26.57
CA GLU A 222 -2.43 -5.40 25.71
C GLU A 222 -3.61 -5.89 24.88
N SER A 223 -3.54 -5.72 23.55
CA SER A 223 -4.61 -6.19 22.68
C SER A 223 -4.60 -7.71 22.73
N PHE A 224 -5.59 -8.32 23.36
CA PHE A 224 -5.78 -9.77 23.49
C PHE A 224 -6.12 -10.50 22.17
N PHE A 225 -5.77 -9.94 21.01
CA PHE A 225 -6.25 -10.39 19.71
C PHE A 225 -5.13 -10.71 18.71
N ASP A 226 -5.44 -11.70 17.87
CA ASP A 226 -4.58 -12.57 17.07
C ASP A 226 -3.27 -11.95 16.51
N CYS A 227 -2.16 -12.62 16.79
CA CYS A 227 -0.79 -12.10 16.75
C CYS A 227 -0.13 -12.10 15.36
N THR A 228 -0.89 -12.24 14.27
CA THR A 228 -0.34 -12.49 12.92
C THR A 228 -0.11 -11.23 12.08
N SER A 229 -0.72 -10.10 12.44
CA SER A 229 -0.61 -8.86 11.65
C SER A 229 0.69 -8.11 11.93
N ILE A 230 1.43 -7.81 10.87
CA ILE A 230 2.69 -7.06 10.97
C ILE A 230 2.38 -5.57 11.05
N VAL A 231 2.75 -4.90 12.14
CA VAL A 231 2.57 -3.46 12.25
C VAL A 231 3.81 -2.76 11.72
N LEU A 232 3.68 -2.02 10.61
CA LEU A 232 4.78 -1.21 10.14
C LEU A 232 5.06 -0.08 11.13
N PRO A 233 6.33 0.20 11.46
CA PRO A 233 6.67 1.27 12.38
C PRO A 233 6.36 2.62 11.73
N VAL A 234 5.38 3.32 12.30
CA VAL A 234 4.96 4.66 11.88
C VAL A 234 5.28 5.67 12.96
N GLN A 235 5.87 6.79 12.56
CA GLN A 235 6.11 7.93 13.43
C GLN A 235 5.34 9.14 12.89
N VAL A 236 4.55 9.77 13.74
CA VAL A 236 3.82 10.99 13.40
C VAL A 236 4.45 12.16 14.15
N PHE A 237 4.65 13.26 13.45
CA PHE A 237 5.18 14.50 13.97
C PHE A 237 4.15 15.60 13.77
N PHE A 238 4.09 16.53 14.72
CA PHE A 238 3.28 17.74 14.67
C PHE A 238 4.16 18.93 15.07
N ASN A 239 4.36 19.89 14.17
CA ASN A 239 5.24 21.05 14.38
C ASN A 239 6.62 20.63 14.94
N ASP A 240 7.27 19.66 14.28
CA ASP A 240 8.56 19.04 14.65
C ASP A 240 8.58 18.26 15.98
N LYS A 241 7.46 18.18 16.72
CA LYS A 241 7.32 17.33 17.89
C LYS A 241 6.78 15.97 17.51
N ARG A 242 7.43 14.90 17.97
CA ARG A 242 6.92 13.54 17.79
C ARG A 242 5.65 13.37 18.63
N LEU A 243 4.59 12.83 18.03
CA LEU A 243 3.39 12.39 18.74
C LEU A 243 3.62 11.01 19.34
N ASN A 244 3.06 10.80 20.52
CA ASN A 244 3.05 9.49 21.17
C ASN A 244 1.91 8.65 20.61
N VAL A 245 2.12 7.33 20.55
CA VAL A 245 1.05 6.39 20.22
C VAL A 245 0.08 6.37 21.41
N SER A 246 -1.14 6.85 21.22
CA SER A 246 -2.17 6.87 22.26
C SER A 246 -3.02 5.60 22.26
N CYS A 247 -3.14 4.93 21.11
CA CYS A 247 -3.78 3.62 21.02
C CYS A 247 -3.32 2.82 19.81
N GLU A 248 -3.38 1.49 19.93
CA GLU A 248 -3.27 0.55 18.82
C GLU A 248 -4.42 -0.44 18.88
N HIS A 249 -5.18 -0.56 17.79
CA HIS A 249 -6.27 -1.52 17.68
C HIS A 249 -5.98 -2.45 16.51
N ARG A 250 -5.74 -3.72 16.82
CA ARG A 250 -5.64 -4.81 15.82
C ARG A 250 -7.03 -5.40 15.66
N CYS A 251 -7.72 -5.03 14.59
CA CYS A 251 -9.13 -5.38 14.44
C CYS A 251 -9.29 -6.71 13.70
N PHE A 252 -9.72 -7.75 14.42
CA PHE A 252 -10.74 -8.67 13.95
C PHE A 252 -12.03 -8.25 14.66
N VAL A 253 -13.00 -7.69 13.92
CA VAL A 253 -14.11 -6.93 14.51
C VAL A 253 -14.92 -7.78 15.50
N ASP A 254 -15.10 -7.29 16.73
CA ASP A 254 -16.39 -7.41 17.41
C ASP A 254 -16.72 -6.17 18.29
N GLN A 255 -17.77 -5.47 17.87
CA GLN A 255 -18.86 -4.83 18.64
C GLN A 255 -18.65 -3.77 19.74
N SER A 256 -17.46 -3.37 20.18
CA SER A 256 -17.36 -2.18 21.05
C SER A 256 -16.91 -0.96 20.25
N SER A 257 -17.81 0.02 20.11
CA SER A 257 -17.50 1.37 19.64
C SER A 257 -16.56 2.08 20.61
N SER A 258 -15.26 1.77 20.56
CA SER A 258 -14.26 2.58 21.23
C SER A 258 -14.10 3.87 20.42
N ILE A 259 -14.38 5.01 21.07
CA ILE A 259 -14.03 6.30 20.51
C ILE A 259 -12.50 6.37 20.57
N ILE A 260 -11.85 6.46 19.41
CA ILE A 260 -10.41 6.72 19.34
C ILE A 260 -10.21 8.21 19.59
N ASP A 261 -9.73 8.56 20.78
CA ASP A 261 -9.36 9.91 21.15
C ASP A 261 -7.89 10.17 20.74
N ALA A 262 -7.69 10.58 19.48
CA ALA A 262 -6.37 10.83 18.92
C ALA A 262 -6.32 12.10 18.05
N ASP A 263 -5.19 12.80 18.09
CA ASP A 263 -4.93 13.96 17.24
C ASP A 263 -4.70 13.54 15.77
N PHE A 264 -4.17 12.34 15.56
CA PHE A 264 -3.93 11.78 14.24
C PHE A 264 -4.16 10.27 14.23
N VAL A 265 -4.70 9.73 13.13
CA VAL A 265 -4.95 8.27 13.00
C VAL A 265 -4.32 7.75 11.71
N VAL A 266 -3.60 6.63 11.84
CA VAL A 266 -3.03 5.86 10.72
C VAL A 266 -3.65 4.47 10.71
N GLY A 267 -4.27 4.11 9.60
CA GLY A 267 -4.73 2.74 9.33
C GLY A 267 -3.70 1.98 8.48
N GLN A 268 -3.56 0.68 8.73
CA GLN A 268 -2.71 -0.22 7.95
C GLN A 268 -3.54 -1.45 7.55
N ALA A 269 -4.07 -1.44 6.33
CA ALA A 269 -4.71 -2.61 5.74
C ALA A 269 -3.63 -3.52 5.12
N GLN A 270 -3.77 -4.83 5.26
CA GLN A 270 -2.77 -5.80 4.82
C GLN A 270 -3.42 -6.89 3.98
N PHE A 271 -2.73 -7.33 2.94
CA PHE A 271 -3.06 -8.50 2.15
C PHE A 271 -1.84 -9.43 2.11
N ASN A 272 -2.00 -10.63 2.69
CA ASN A 272 -1.00 -11.68 2.74
C ASN A 272 -1.17 -12.62 1.54
N ALA A 273 -0.23 -12.57 0.60
CA ALA A 273 -0.30 -13.36 -0.62
C ALA A 273 -0.12 -14.86 -0.37
N GLU A 274 0.78 -15.25 0.53
CA GLU A 274 1.03 -16.64 0.87
C GLU A 274 -0.23 -17.32 1.41
N THR A 275 -0.89 -16.70 2.40
CA THR A 275 -2.16 -17.19 2.95
C THR A 275 -3.21 -17.32 1.85
N PHE A 276 -3.38 -16.28 1.03
CA PHE A 276 -4.34 -16.30 -0.07
C PHE A 276 -4.07 -17.44 -1.07
N LEU A 277 -2.82 -17.60 -1.52
CA LEU A 277 -2.43 -18.63 -2.49
C LEU A 277 -2.60 -20.04 -1.93
N ASN A 278 -2.25 -20.24 -0.66
CA ASN A 278 -2.42 -21.52 0.02
C ASN A 278 -3.88 -21.89 0.24
N GLU A 279 -4.77 -20.93 0.53
CA GLU A 279 -6.21 -21.20 0.54
C GLU A 279 -6.71 -21.54 -0.86
N LYS A 280 -6.29 -20.77 -1.87
CA LYS A 280 -6.77 -20.94 -3.25
C LYS A 280 -6.31 -22.20 -3.94
N ILE A 281 -5.13 -22.74 -3.65
CA ILE A 281 -4.71 -24.03 -4.22
C ILE A 281 -5.52 -25.20 -3.64
N GLN A 282 -6.00 -25.09 -2.40
CA GLN A 282 -6.83 -26.11 -1.74
C GLN A 282 -8.27 -26.14 -2.28
N GLU A 283 -8.74 -25.04 -2.87
CA GLU A 283 -10.03 -24.97 -3.56
C GLU A 283 -10.03 -25.68 -4.94
N ILE A 284 -8.86 -26.01 -5.48
CA ILE A 284 -8.73 -26.64 -6.81
C ILE A 284 -8.77 -28.17 -6.67
N GLU A 285 -9.92 -28.76 -6.97
CA GLU A 285 -10.20 -30.20 -6.81
C GLU A 285 -9.16 -31.08 -7.52
N GLU A 286 -8.68 -30.69 -8.70
CA GLU A 286 -7.75 -31.50 -9.50
C GLU A 286 -6.31 -31.56 -8.94
N VAL A 287 -5.99 -30.72 -7.95
CA VAL A 287 -4.62 -30.59 -7.41
C VAL A 287 -4.54 -30.63 -5.89
N LYS A 288 -5.63 -30.36 -5.14
CA LYS A 288 -5.58 -30.25 -3.67
C LYS A 288 -4.96 -31.47 -2.98
N GLU A 289 -5.30 -32.69 -3.43
CA GLU A 289 -4.77 -33.94 -2.85
C GLU A 289 -3.30 -34.19 -3.22
N ARG A 290 -2.84 -33.54 -4.30
CA ARG A 290 -1.46 -33.64 -4.81
C ARG A 290 -0.58 -32.51 -4.29
N TYR A 291 -1.15 -31.46 -3.72
CA TYR A 291 -0.40 -30.31 -3.23
C TYR A 291 0.52 -30.70 -2.08
N VAL A 292 1.77 -30.24 -2.16
CA VAL A 292 2.81 -30.48 -1.15
C VAL A 292 3.20 -29.19 -0.47
N SER A 293 3.60 -28.18 -1.25
CA SER A 293 4.01 -26.87 -0.71
C SER A 293 4.00 -25.78 -1.78
N LEU A 294 3.91 -24.54 -1.29
CA LEU A 294 4.21 -23.32 -2.03
C LEU A 294 5.73 -23.14 -2.02
N ARG A 295 6.34 -22.97 -3.20
CA ARG A 295 7.78 -22.83 -3.35
C ARG A 295 8.21 -21.36 -3.44
N ASP A 296 7.48 -20.58 -4.23
CA ASP A 296 7.80 -19.17 -4.49
C ASP A 296 6.56 -18.46 -5.03
N TYR A 297 6.49 -17.14 -4.91
CA TYR A 297 5.42 -16.33 -5.46
C TYR A 297 5.85 -14.89 -5.73
N ASP A 298 5.14 -14.23 -6.64
CA ASP A 298 5.36 -12.82 -6.99
C ASP A 298 4.02 -12.13 -7.14
N MET A 299 3.90 -10.93 -6.58
CA MET A 299 2.70 -10.13 -6.63
C MET A 299 2.98 -8.67 -6.98
N GLN A 300 2.09 -8.08 -7.76
CA GLN A 300 2.24 -6.70 -8.23
C GLN A 300 0.90 -5.97 -8.21
N PHE A 301 0.92 -4.69 -7.83
CA PHE A 301 -0.20 -3.80 -8.07
C PHE A 301 -0.31 -3.54 -9.57
N ALA A 302 -1.43 -3.93 -10.17
CA ALA A 302 -1.67 -3.78 -11.59
C ALA A 302 -2.34 -2.45 -11.92
N GLU A 303 -3.34 -2.02 -11.15
CA GLU A 303 -4.08 -0.77 -11.34
C GLU A 303 -4.90 -0.43 -10.08
N VAL A 304 -5.34 0.82 -9.97
CA VAL A 304 -6.22 1.31 -8.91
C VAL A 304 -7.44 2.01 -9.50
N CYS A 305 -8.62 1.67 -8.99
CA CYS A 305 -9.88 2.34 -9.27
C CYS A 305 -10.25 3.27 -8.11
N GLU A 306 -10.09 4.58 -8.32
CA GLU A 306 -10.33 5.60 -7.30
C GLU A 306 -11.80 5.73 -6.88
N THR A 307 -12.74 5.40 -7.78
CA THR A 307 -14.18 5.52 -7.51
C THR A 307 -14.71 4.35 -6.68
N THR A 308 -14.19 3.14 -6.90
CA THR A 308 -14.59 1.94 -6.15
C THR A 308 -13.66 1.62 -4.98
N ASN A 309 -12.52 2.30 -4.88
CA ASN A 309 -11.45 2.02 -3.93
C ASN A 309 -10.87 0.60 -4.06
N GLU A 310 -10.93 0.03 -5.26
CA GLU A 310 -10.42 -1.30 -5.55
C GLU A 310 -9.01 -1.22 -6.14
N VAL A 311 -8.13 -2.05 -5.58
CA VAL A 311 -6.77 -2.25 -6.04
C VAL A 311 -6.73 -3.57 -6.80
N VAL A 312 -6.35 -3.53 -8.08
CA VAL A 312 -6.15 -4.73 -8.88
C VAL A 312 -4.76 -5.27 -8.59
N ILE A 313 -4.67 -6.54 -8.19
CA ILE A 313 -3.44 -7.23 -7.85
C ILE A 313 -3.28 -8.41 -8.81
N LEU A 314 -2.07 -8.56 -9.34
CA LEU A 314 -1.66 -9.74 -10.10
C LEU A 314 -0.77 -10.60 -9.22
N LEU A 315 -1.12 -11.89 -9.09
CA LEU A 315 -0.37 -12.89 -8.35
C LEU A 315 0.05 -14.04 -9.27
N ASN A 316 1.28 -14.50 -9.10
CA ASN A 316 1.76 -15.75 -9.69
C ASN A 316 2.51 -16.52 -8.62
N ALA A 317 2.44 -17.85 -8.69
CA ALA A 317 3.01 -18.73 -7.69
C ALA A 317 3.54 -20.02 -8.32
N LEU A 318 4.61 -20.53 -7.71
CA LEU A 318 5.19 -21.84 -7.97
C LEU A 318 4.82 -22.78 -6.82
N VAL A 319 4.25 -23.92 -7.15
CA VAL A 319 3.84 -24.95 -6.18
C VAL A 319 4.41 -26.29 -6.57
N ILE A 320 4.70 -27.10 -5.55
CA ILE A 320 5.12 -28.48 -5.71
C ILE A 320 3.88 -29.37 -5.60
N LEU A 321 3.60 -30.13 -6.65
CA LEU A 321 2.53 -31.12 -6.68
C LEU A 321 3.11 -32.51 -6.91
N ARG A 322 2.50 -33.54 -6.31
CA ARG A 322 2.75 -34.94 -6.66
C ARG A 322 2.24 -35.23 -8.07
N GLU A 323 2.97 -36.06 -8.80
CA GLU A 323 2.58 -36.53 -10.13
C GLU A 323 1.22 -37.24 -10.09
N ASN A 324 0.42 -37.05 -11.14
CA ASN A 324 -0.88 -37.71 -11.25
C ASN A 324 -0.69 -39.11 -11.83
N VAL A 325 -0.81 -40.13 -10.97
CA VAL A 325 -0.61 -41.55 -11.33
C VAL A 325 -1.61 -42.02 -12.41
N ASN A 326 -2.77 -41.36 -12.54
CA ASN A 326 -3.83 -41.78 -13.47
C ASN A 326 -3.60 -41.36 -14.94
N ALA A 327 -2.53 -40.60 -15.24
CA ALA A 327 -2.23 -40.12 -16.59
C ALA A 327 -1.30 -41.04 -17.40
N CYS A 328 -0.61 -41.99 -16.75
CA CYS A 328 0.29 -42.92 -17.42
C CYS A 328 -0.31 -44.33 -17.34
N GLY A 329 -0.73 -44.88 -18.48
CA GLY A 329 -1.42 -46.17 -18.59
C GLY A 329 -0.55 -47.41 -18.32
N ASP A 330 0.58 -47.28 -17.62
CA ASP A 330 1.47 -48.40 -17.33
C ASP A 330 1.19 -49.00 -15.94
N VAL A 331 0.53 -50.16 -15.97
CA VAL A 331 -0.07 -50.87 -14.83
C VAL A 331 0.96 -51.59 -13.94
N LEU A 332 2.26 -51.41 -14.12
CA LEU A 332 3.25 -52.21 -13.38
C LEU A 332 4.40 -51.36 -12.85
N ASN A 333 4.40 -51.20 -11.52
CA ASN A 333 5.49 -50.71 -10.67
C ASN A 333 5.81 -49.21 -10.75
N GLN A 334 5.17 -48.43 -9.89
CA GLN A 334 5.78 -47.65 -8.81
C GLN A 334 4.78 -46.59 -8.35
N ARG A 335 4.60 -46.42 -7.03
CA ARG A 335 4.15 -45.13 -6.50
C ARG A 335 5.25 -44.13 -6.87
N SER A 336 5.17 -43.50 -8.05
CA SER A 336 6.08 -42.41 -8.37
C SER A 336 5.72 -41.26 -7.43
N ASN A 337 6.48 -41.13 -6.33
CA ASN A 337 6.44 -39.94 -5.47
C ASN A 337 7.14 -38.77 -6.16
N LYS A 338 6.99 -38.66 -7.48
CA LYS A 338 7.66 -37.65 -8.28
C LYS A 338 7.02 -36.32 -7.96
N LEU A 339 7.84 -35.41 -7.45
CA LEU A 339 7.47 -34.04 -7.18
C LEU A 339 7.70 -33.23 -8.45
N LEU A 340 6.68 -32.48 -8.85
CA LEU A 340 6.68 -31.68 -10.07
C LEU A 340 6.34 -30.25 -9.70
N LEU A 341 7.04 -29.31 -10.34
CA LEU A 341 6.81 -27.89 -10.15
C LEU A 341 5.71 -27.41 -11.10
N TYR A 342 4.72 -26.70 -10.57
CA TYR A 342 3.63 -26.11 -11.32
C TYR A 342 3.55 -24.62 -11.06
N ARG A 343 3.13 -23.87 -12.06
CA ARG A 343 2.80 -22.46 -11.96
C ARG A 343 1.29 -22.25 -12.01
N PHE A 344 0.77 -21.42 -11.12
CA PHE A 344 -0.61 -20.94 -11.12
C PHE A 344 -0.65 -19.49 -10.67
N GLY A 345 -1.80 -18.83 -10.75
CA GLY A 345 -1.88 -17.41 -10.43
C GLY A 345 -3.29 -16.86 -10.49
N TYR A 346 -3.44 -15.62 -10.03
CA TYR A 346 -4.72 -14.94 -9.94
C TYR A 346 -4.59 -13.47 -10.34
N ILE A 347 -5.67 -12.93 -10.91
CA ILE A 347 -5.93 -11.49 -10.90
C ILE A 347 -7.07 -11.28 -9.91
N VAL A 348 -6.84 -10.46 -8.91
CA VAL A 348 -7.83 -10.16 -7.88
C VAL A 348 -8.04 -8.66 -7.74
N THR A 349 -9.15 -8.29 -7.15
CA THR A 349 -9.37 -6.94 -6.62
C THR A 349 -9.41 -6.99 -5.12
N TRP A 350 -8.80 -5.99 -4.50
CA TRP A 350 -8.83 -5.75 -3.05
C TRP A 350 -9.41 -4.38 -2.79
N ASN A 351 -10.53 -4.34 -2.07
CA ASN A 351 -11.08 -3.08 -1.57
C ASN A 351 -10.45 -2.76 -0.21
N VAL A 352 -9.61 -1.73 -0.17
CA VAL A 352 -8.76 -1.40 1.01
C VAL A 352 -9.53 -0.94 2.25
N TYR A 353 -10.80 -0.54 2.09
CA TYR A 353 -11.64 -0.06 3.20
C TYR A 353 -12.56 -1.15 3.75
N THR A 354 -12.96 -2.10 2.91
CA THR A 354 -13.86 -3.20 3.29
C THR A 354 -13.14 -4.53 3.45
N ASN A 355 -11.87 -4.61 3.07
CA ASN A 355 -11.07 -5.83 3.00
C ASN A 355 -11.71 -6.93 2.13
N ARG A 356 -12.63 -6.57 1.24
CA ARG A 356 -13.23 -7.51 0.30
C ARG A 356 -12.21 -7.86 -0.78
N ILE A 357 -12.00 -9.16 -0.98
CA ILE A 357 -11.24 -9.71 -2.10
C ILE A 357 -12.20 -10.28 -3.13
N THR A 358 -11.99 -10.02 -4.41
CA THR A 358 -12.76 -10.62 -5.50
C THR A 358 -11.84 -11.13 -6.59
N VAL A 359 -11.95 -12.42 -6.92
CA VAL A 359 -11.17 -13.05 -7.98
C VAL A 359 -11.74 -12.63 -9.34
N LEU A 360 -10.94 -11.93 -10.13
CA LEU A 360 -11.28 -11.55 -11.51
C LEU A 360 -10.87 -12.61 -12.52
N HIS A 361 -9.73 -13.24 -12.28
CA HIS A 361 -9.19 -14.28 -13.16
C HIS A 361 -8.40 -15.30 -12.34
N ALA A 362 -8.55 -16.57 -12.70
CA ALA A 362 -7.80 -17.69 -12.12
C ALA A 362 -7.06 -18.42 -13.24
N MET A 363 -5.75 -18.52 -13.12
CA MET A 363 -4.90 -19.32 -13.99
C MET A 363 -4.81 -20.74 -13.44
N LYS A 364 -5.25 -21.72 -14.22
CA LYS A 364 -5.13 -23.14 -13.84
C LYS A 364 -3.66 -23.51 -13.62
N PRO A 365 -3.35 -24.45 -12.71
CA PRO A 365 -1.99 -24.96 -12.54
C PRO A 365 -1.45 -25.60 -13.82
N ILE A 366 -0.29 -25.13 -14.30
CA ILE A 366 0.41 -25.63 -15.48
C ILE A 366 1.80 -26.10 -15.07
N LEU A 367 2.26 -27.23 -15.61
CA LEU A 367 3.59 -27.76 -15.33
C LEU A 367 4.68 -26.75 -15.73
N ASP A 368 5.52 -26.39 -14.77
CA ASP A 368 6.59 -25.40 -14.94
C ASP A 368 7.90 -26.07 -15.37
N GLY A 369 7.94 -26.53 -16.62
CA GLY A 369 9.12 -27.08 -17.30
C GLY A 369 9.72 -28.35 -16.67
N VAL A 370 9.84 -29.44 -17.44
CA VAL A 370 10.59 -30.63 -16.99
C VAL A 370 12.09 -30.28 -16.97
N GLY A 371 12.71 -30.27 -15.79
CA GLY A 371 14.15 -29.97 -15.60
C GLY A 371 14.49 -28.59 -15.04
N SER A 372 13.51 -27.85 -14.51
CA SER A 372 13.68 -26.49 -13.93
C SER A 372 14.28 -26.44 -12.52
N GLU A 373 14.64 -27.59 -11.92
CA GLU A 373 15.23 -27.65 -10.57
C GLU A 373 16.52 -26.83 -10.43
N ASN A 374 17.21 -26.55 -11.55
CA ASN A 374 18.49 -25.83 -11.60
C ASN A 374 18.40 -24.36 -12.05
N LYS A 375 17.22 -23.76 -12.19
CA LYS A 375 17.14 -22.32 -12.48
C LYS A 375 17.19 -21.52 -11.18
N SER A 376 18.39 -21.02 -10.86
CA SER A 376 18.62 -19.91 -9.92
C SER A 376 18.03 -18.56 -10.41
N GLN A 377 17.02 -18.57 -11.28
CA GLN A 377 16.34 -17.35 -11.73
C GLN A 377 15.27 -17.00 -10.71
N ASN A 378 15.42 -15.83 -10.08
CA ASN A 378 14.40 -15.22 -9.22
C ASN A 378 13.05 -15.26 -9.93
N PHE A 379 12.06 -15.88 -9.31
CA PHE A 379 10.72 -16.00 -9.88
C PHE A 379 10.01 -14.64 -9.80
N SER A 380 10.05 -13.86 -10.88
CA SER A 380 9.34 -12.57 -10.99
C SER A 380 8.50 -12.42 -12.27
N PRO A 381 7.56 -13.34 -12.54
CA PRO A 381 6.73 -13.23 -13.74
C PRO A 381 5.71 -12.08 -13.65
N SER A 382 5.26 -11.71 -12.45
CA SER A 382 4.16 -10.75 -12.26
C SER A 382 4.57 -9.35 -12.69
N LEU A 383 5.82 -8.93 -12.50
CA LEU A 383 6.30 -7.61 -12.96
C LEU A 383 6.18 -7.47 -14.48
N SER A 384 6.70 -8.44 -15.23
CA SER A 384 6.67 -8.40 -16.70
C SER A 384 5.24 -8.47 -17.25
N ALA A 385 4.40 -9.33 -16.67
CA ALA A 385 3.01 -9.49 -17.04
C ALA A 385 2.17 -8.25 -16.70
N MET A 386 2.40 -7.62 -15.55
CA MET A 386 1.76 -6.38 -15.15
C MET A 386 2.14 -5.23 -16.10
N ILE A 387 3.41 -5.10 -16.50
CA ILE A 387 3.83 -4.09 -17.48
C ILE A 387 3.09 -4.27 -18.81
N GLN A 388 2.99 -5.51 -19.30
CA GLN A 388 2.26 -5.81 -20.54
C GLN A 388 0.76 -5.52 -20.41
N LEU A 389 0.15 -5.91 -19.28
CA LEU A 389 -1.26 -5.64 -18.99
C LEU A 389 -1.52 -4.13 -18.99
N ARG A 390 -0.72 -3.35 -18.25
CA ARG A 390 -0.87 -1.89 -18.19
C ARG A 390 -0.67 -1.23 -19.55
N LYS A 391 0.31 -1.67 -20.35
CA LYS A 391 0.51 -1.17 -21.73
C LYS A 391 -0.69 -1.46 -22.62
N LYS A 392 -1.26 -2.67 -22.53
CA LYS A 392 -2.41 -3.10 -23.34
C LYS A 392 -3.68 -2.32 -23.00
N TRP A 393 -3.88 -2.00 -21.72
CA TRP A 393 -5.10 -1.37 -21.22
C TRP A 393 -4.89 0.10 -20.82
N PHE A 394 -3.81 0.72 -21.29
CA PHE A 394 -3.48 2.10 -20.94
C PHE A 394 -4.52 3.07 -21.53
N ILE A 395 -5.13 3.87 -20.67
CA ILE A 395 -6.01 4.97 -21.06
C ILE A 395 -5.31 6.27 -20.67
N PRO A 396 -5.04 7.20 -21.61
CA PRO A 396 -4.47 8.50 -21.29
C PRO A 396 -5.36 9.27 -20.30
N VAL A 397 -4.77 9.65 -19.17
CA VAL A 397 -5.44 10.51 -18.17
C VAL A 397 -5.08 11.98 -18.43
N GLY A 398 -6.00 12.88 -18.10
CA GLY A 398 -5.72 14.32 -18.15
C GLY A 398 -4.58 14.70 -17.20
N LYS A 399 -3.79 15.72 -17.55
CA LYS A 399 -2.63 16.17 -16.74
C LYS A 399 -2.97 16.56 -15.29
N HIS A 400 -4.22 16.90 -15.01
CA HIS A 400 -4.71 17.21 -13.67
C HIS A 400 -5.06 15.97 -12.84
N ALA A 401 -5.30 14.83 -13.49
CA ALA A 401 -5.58 13.54 -12.86
C ALA A 401 -4.34 12.64 -12.80
N SER A 402 -3.24 13.01 -13.47
CA SER A 402 -1.99 12.27 -13.39
C SER A 402 -1.22 12.65 -12.12
N VAL A 403 -0.86 11.62 -11.36
CA VAL A 403 0.12 11.71 -10.27
C VAL A 403 1.45 12.25 -10.81
N GLN A 404 1.94 13.34 -10.25
CA GLN A 404 3.23 13.95 -10.64
C GLN A 404 4.37 13.39 -9.81
N SER A 405 5.54 13.22 -10.44
CA SER A 405 6.74 12.76 -9.74
C SER A 405 8.00 13.47 -10.20
N LEU A 406 8.96 13.60 -9.29
CA LEU A 406 10.27 14.19 -9.53
C LEU A 406 11.35 13.31 -8.89
N SER A 407 12.36 12.95 -9.67
CA SER A 407 13.61 12.37 -9.17
C SER A 407 14.80 12.98 -9.87
N ASN A 408 15.92 13.13 -9.16
CA ASN A 408 17.20 13.52 -9.75
C ASN A 408 18.29 12.64 -9.14
N HIS A 409 18.93 11.82 -9.97
CA HIS A 409 19.85 10.78 -9.52
C HIS A 409 21.32 11.20 -9.61
N THR A 410 21.63 12.49 -9.55
CA THR A 410 23.00 13.02 -9.76
C THR A 410 24.03 12.37 -8.85
N VAL A 411 23.67 12.03 -7.62
CA VAL A 411 24.56 11.38 -6.65
C VAL A 411 25.01 9.99 -7.12
N PHE A 412 24.17 9.29 -7.90
CA PHE A 412 24.44 7.95 -8.40
C PHE A 412 24.97 7.94 -9.84
N THR A 413 24.46 8.82 -10.68
CA THR A 413 24.80 8.85 -12.12
C THR A 413 25.94 9.82 -12.45
N GLY A 414 26.34 10.67 -11.51
CA GLY A 414 27.24 11.80 -11.75
C GLY A 414 26.66 12.91 -12.65
N SER A 415 25.40 12.76 -13.10
CA SER A 415 24.76 13.66 -14.07
C SER A 415 23.41 14.15 -13.55
N SER A 416 23.19 15.47 -13.56
CA SER A 416 21.93 16.09 -13.15
C SER A 416 20.92 16.16 -14.29
N LEU A 417 19.64 16.28 -13.94
CA LEU A 417 18.61 16.69 -14.89
C LEU A 417 19.01 18.00 -15.56
N PRO A 418 18.99 18.11 -16.89
CA PRO A 418 19.37 19.34 -17.58
C PRO A 418 18.30 20.44 -17.44
N ARG A 419 17.03 20.04 -17.26
CA ARG A 419 15.88 20.94 -17.25
C ARG A 419 14.78 20.41 -16.35
N ILE A 420 14.04 21.32 -15.72
CA ILE A 420 12.79 21.04 -15.00
C ILE A 420 11.66 21.80 -15.70
N HIS A 421 10.67 21.08 -16.20
CA HIS A 421 9.51 21.65 -16.89
C HIS A 421 8.34 21.82 -15.92
N HIS A 422 7.64 22.94 -16.03
CA HIS A 422 6.36 23.09 -15.34
C HIS A 422 5.28 22.26 -16.06
N PRO A 423 4.43 21.49 -15.35
CA PRO A 423 3.48 20.57 -15.98
C PRO A 423 2.42 21.25 -16.86
N PHE A 424 1.98 22.45 -16.46
CA PHE A 424 0.91 23.21 -17.12
C PHE A 424 1.36 24.46 -17.90
N PHE A 425 2.33 25.22 -17.37
CA PHE A 425 2.81 26.44 -18.00
C PHE A 425 4.05 26.15 -18.86
N PRO A 426 4.29 26.93 -19.94
CA PRO A 426 5.51 26.82 -20.75
C PRO A 426 6.72 27.44 -20.03
N ILE A 427 6.95 27.04 -18.78
CA ILE A 427 8.04 27.51 -17.92
C ILE A 427 9.03 26.35 -17.78
N THR A 428 10.30 26.64 -18.00
CA THR A 428 11.39 25.69 -17.84
C THR A 428 12.48 26.31 -16.99
N ILE A 429 13.02 25.53 -16.07
CA ILE A 429 14.21 25.87 -15.29
C ILE A 429 15.36 25.08 -15.89
N ILE A 430 16.46 25.77 -16.18
CA ILE A 430 17.70 25.17 -16.66
C ILE A 430 18.60 24.97 -15.43
N MET A 431 19.15 23.78 -15.28
CA MET A 431 19.93 23.35 -14.11
C MET A 431 21.43 23.45 -14.33
#